data_AF-D4F5V4-F1
#
_entry.id   AF-D4F5V4-F1
#
_cell.length_a   1.000
_cell.length_b   1.000
_cell.length_c   1.000
_cell.angle_alpha   90.00
_cell.angle_beta   90.00
_cell.angle_gamma   90.00
#
_symmetry.space_group_name_H-M   'P 1'
#
loop_
_entity.id
_entity.type
_entity.pdbx_description
1 polymer ?
#
loop_
_entity_poly.entity_id
_entity_poly.type
_entity_poly.pdbx_seq_one_letter_code
_entity_poly.pdbx_strand_id
1 'polypeptide(L)'
;MIRLLIGVIYYVQERKGLPIVENHNSDRLLTYIKINHLAKIRIRSPMNVLLRLCWLLSLLVCLAPARATPPSPQPVTIGVLATRGTQMANSQWQPLIGWLNQRLPAYHFQLQPYDISALDSAVRQRRLDFVITNPGQAVTLGRHAPLSWLATLKSPLRPGNNNVIGSALIVRRASTLHHLADLRGKRISAVAPQAF
;
A
#
# COMPACT_ATOMS: atom_id res chain seq x y z
N MET A 1 -9.57 10.54 1.95
CA MET A 1 -8.72 10.03 3.05
C MET A 1 -7.27 10.05 2.54
N ILE A 2 -6.33 10.65 3.27
CA ILE A 2 -4.93 10.81 2.82
C ILE A 2 -4.08 9.71 3.49
N ARG A 3 -3.17 9.07 2.76
CA ARG A 3 -2.20 8.08 3.29
C ARG A 3 -0.77 8.38 2.81
N LEU A 4 0.21 7.73 3.45
CA LEU A 4 1.54 8.29 3.76
C LEU A 4 2.58 8.18 2.64
N LEU A 5 3.64 8.98 2.69
CA LEU A 5 4.81 8.88 1.81
C LEU A 5 5.93 8.02 2.46
N ILE A 6 6.33 6.91 1.82
CA ILE A 6 7.54 6.13 2.18
C ILE A 6 8.77 6.74 1.47
N GLY A 7 9.07 8.00 1.78
CA GLY A 7 10.19 8.70 1.18
C GLY A 7 11.53 8.12 1.63
N VAL A 8 12.44 7.84 0.71
CA VAL A 8 13.82 7.45 1.06
C VAL A 8 14.64 8.75 1.28
N ILE A 9 14.56 9.35 2.50
CA ILE A 9 15.06 10.70 2.86
C ILE A 9 16.56 10.77 3.25
N TYR A 10 17.17 9.64 3.62
CA TYR A 10 18.50 9.49 4.24
C TYR A 10 18.74 10.02 5.69
N TYR A 11 17.84 10.79 6.35
CA TYR A 11 18.11 11.33 7.72
C TYR A 11 17.29 10.73 8.89
N VAL A 12 17.63 11.12 10.13
CA VAL A 12 17.17 10.60 11.44
C VAL A 12 16.99 11.75 12.44
N GLN A 13 15.86 11.85 13.14
CA GLN A 13 15.68 11.40 14.55
C GLN A 13 14.20 11.53 14.98
N GLU A 14 13.86 10.80 16.04
CA GLU A 14 12.53 10.48 16.57
C GLU A 14 11.97 11.50 17.59
N ARG A 15 10.64 11.63 17.68
CA ARG A 15 9.93 12.03 18.92
C ARG A 15 8.65 11.20 19.12
N LYS A 16 8.31 11.01 20.39
CA LYS A 16 7.45 9.93 20.92
C LYS A 16 5.94 10.17 20.77
N GLY A 17 5.21 9.06 20.61
CA GLY A 17 4.06 8.72 21.47
C GLY A 17 2.66 8.79 20.87
N LEU A 18 1.93 7.66 20.95
CA LEU A 18 0.54 7.54 21.48
C LEU A 18 0.03 6.08 21.37
N PRO A 19 -0.54 5.47 22.43
CA PRO A 19 -1.17 4.14 22.40
C PRO A 19 -2.70 4.20 22.41
N ILE A 20 -3.37 3.14 21.92
CA ILE A 20 -4.81 2.86 22.10
C ILE A 20 -4.92 1.34 22.28
N VAL A 21 -4.98 0.81 23.49
CA VAL A 21 -6.17 0.58 24.34
C VAL A 21 -7.14 -0.45 23.73
N GLU A 22 -7.11 -1.62 24.36
CA GLU A 22 -7.97 -2.80 24.17
C GLU A 22 -9.34 -2.57 24.86
N ASN A 23 -10.41 -3.22 24.38
CA ASN A 23 -11.68 -3.27 25.13
C ASN A 23 -12.27 -4.68 25.14
N HIS A 24 -12.94 -4.97 26.26
CA HIS A 24 -13.17 -6.28 26.83
C HIS A 24 -14.57 -6.80 26.47
N ASN A 25 -14.61 -8.07 26.04
CA ASN A 25 -15.44 -9.14 26.61
C ASN A 25 -16.82 -8.80 27.23
N SER A 26 -17.88 -9.46 26.76
CA SER A 26 -19.03 -9.78 27.61
C SER A 26 -19.84 -10.99 27.09
N ASP A 27 -19.73 -12.11 27.79
CA ASP A 27 -20.65 -13.25 27.68
C ASP A 27 -22.11 -12.86 27.95
N ARG A 28 -23.05 -13.66 27.42
CA ARG A 28 -24.12 -14.24 28.27
C ARG A 28 -24.80 -15.46 27.66
N LEU A 29 -25.12 -16.41 28.52
CA LEU A 29 -25.60 -17.76 28.22
C LEU A 29 -27.10 -17.92 28.52
N LEU A 30 -27.70 -18.86 27.78
CA LEU A 30 -28.83 -19.75 28.18
C LEU A 30 -30.19 -19.14 28.58
N THR A 31 -31.27 -19.79 28.14
CA THR A 31 -32.23 -20.50 29.03
C THR A 31 -33.09 -21.47 28.21
N TYR A 32 -33.50 -22.57 28.86
CA TYR A 32 -34.16 -23.75 28.29
C TYR A 32 -35.58 -23.87 28.88
N ILE A 33 -36.59 -24.24 28.09
CA ILE A 33 -37.95 -24.54 28.59
C ILE A 33 -38.40 -25.89 28.04
N LYS A 34 -38.89 -26.75 28.95
CA LYS A 34 -39.32 -28.13 28.71
C LYS A 34 -40.78 -28.26 29.15
N ILE A 35 -41.67 -28.68 28.24
CA ILE A 35 -43.08 -28.99 28.57
C ILE A 35 -43.45 -30.32 27.92
N ASN A 36 -44.12 -31.18 28.68
CA ASN A 36 -44.40 -32.58 28.32
C ASN A 36 -45.87 -32.83 27.95
N HIS A 37 -46.05 -33.92 27.18
CA HIS A 37 -47.21 -34.82 27.12
C HIS A 37 -48.47 -34.49 26.28
N LEU A 38 -48.58 -35.27 25.19
CA LEU A 38 -49.74 -35.98 24.63
C LEU A 38 -51.14 -35.33 24.57
N ALA A 39 -51.72 -35.27 23.36
CA ALA A 39 -52.79 -36.21 22.98
C ALA A 39 -53.24 -36.07 21.50
N LYS A 40 -53.88 -37.15 20.99
CA LYS A 40 -54.76 -37.22 19.79
C LYS A 40 -54.12 -36.97 18.42
N ILE A 41 -53.59 -38.04 17.83
CA ILE A 41 -53.31 -38.14 16.39
C ILE A 41 -54.65 -38.20 15.63
N ARG A 42 -55.11 -37.05 15.13
CA ARG A 42 -56.14 -36.98 14.08
C ARG A 42 -55.43 -37.12 12.74
N ILE A 43 -55.73 -38.16 11.97
CA ILE A 43 -55.18 -38.35 10.61
C ILE A 43 -55.57 -37.11 9.78
N ARG A 44 -54.59 -36.28 9.43
CA ARG A 44 -54.80 -35.02 8.69
C ARG A 44 -54.69 -35.29 7.20
N SER A 45 -55.59 -34.65 6.45
CA SER A 45 -55.65 -34.65 4.99
C SER A 45 -54.26 -34.41 4.36
N PRO A 46 -53.89 -35.11 3.27
CA PRO A 46 -52.54 -35.05 2.69
C PRO A 46 -52.11 -33.65 2.26
N MET A 47 -53.07 -32.78 1.92
CA MET A 47 -52.88 -31.37 1.61
C MET A 47 -52.16 -30.59 2.73
N ASN A 48 -52.41 -30.92 4.01
CA ASN A 48 -51.74 -30.31 5.16
C ASN A 48 -50.32 -30.85 5.38
N VAL A 49 -50.00 -32.05 4.88
CA VAL A 49 -48.65 -32.61 4.92
C VAL A 49 -47.79 -31.92 3.85
N LEU A 50 -48.34 -31.75 2.64
CA LEU A 50 -47.65 -31.04 1.55
C LEU A 50 -47.32 -29.59 1.95
N LEU A 51 -48.30 -28.84 2.49
CA LEU A 51 -48.08 -27.47 2.96
C LEU A 51 -46.97 -27.38 4.03
N ARG A 52 -46.94 -28.35 4.96
CA ARG A 52 -45.91 -28.44 6.00
C ARG A 52 -44.53 -28.80 5.44
N LEU A 53 -44.48 -29.66 4.43
CA LEU A 53 -43.24 -30.01 3.73
C LEU A 53 -42.68 -28.77 3.02
N CYS A 54 -43.51 -28.01 2.30
CA CYS A 54 -43.13 -26.74 1.68
C CYS A 54 -42.65 -25.71 2.70
N TRP A 55 -43.32 -25.59 3.85
CA TRP A 55 -42.89 -24.71 4.94
C TRP A 55 -41.54 -25.12 5.55
N LEU A 56 -41.32 -26.42 5.78
CA LEU A 56 -40.06 -26.96 6.29
C LEU A 56 -38.92 -26.82 5.29
N LEU A 57 -39.17 -27.05 3.99
CA LEU A 57 -38.23 -26.78 2.91
C LEU A 57 -37.87 -25.29 2.82
N SER A 58 -38.86 -24.39 2.94
CA SER A 58 -38.63 -22.95 2.97
C SER A 58 -37.79 -22.51 4.19
N LEU A 59 -38.03 -23.10 5.37
CA LEU A 59 -37.17 -22.89 6.54
C LEU A 59 -35.75 -23.42 6.33
N LEU A 60 -35.58 -24.61 5.73
CA LEU A 60 -34.27 -25.20 5.46
C LEU A 60 -33.43 -24.33 4.50
N VAL A 61 -34.06 -23.74 3.49
CA VAL A 61 -33.42 -22.81 2.55
C VAL A 61 -32.99 -21.51 3.26
N CYS A 62 -33.78 -21.01 4.22
CA CYS A 62 -33.41 -19.84 5.02
C CYS A 62 -32.29 -20.12 6.05
N LEU A 63 -32.06 -21.39 6.40
CA LEU A 63 -31.01 -21.80 7.34
C LEU A 63 -29.68 -22.16 6.65
N ALA A 64 -29.57 -21.97 5.33
CA ALA A 64 -28.31 -22.10 4.63
C ALA A 64 -27.32 -21.04 5.17
N PRO A 65 -26.11 -21.45 5.63
CA PRO A 65 -25.15 -20.48 6.15
C PRO A 65 -24.76 -19.53 5.02
N ALA A 66 -25.08 -18.24 5.21
CA ALA A 66 -24.62 -17.18 4.32
C ALA A 66 -23.09 -17.22 4.30
N ARG A 67 -22.53 -17.73 3.19
CA ARG A 67 -21.07 -17.81 3.01
C ARG A 67 -20.57 -16.39 2.90
N ALA A 68 -20.08 -15.85 4.02
CA ALA A 68 -19.44 -14.56 4.06
C ALA A 68 -18.23 -14.62 3.11
N THR A 69 -18.39 -14.04 1.91
CA THR A 69 -17.29 -13.88 0.98
C THR A 69 -16.23 -13.06 1.70
N PRO A 70 -14.97 -13.53 1.82
CA PRO A 70 -13.93 -12.73 2.44
C PRO A 70 -13.83 -11.40 1.70
N PRO A 71 -13.76 -10.26 2.40
CA PRO A 71 -13.74 -8.96 1.75
C PRO A 71 -12.56 -8.90 0.77
N SER A 72 -12.79 -8.36 -0.42
CA SER A 72 -11.72 -8.19 -1.40
C SER A 72 -10.60 -7.33 -0.80
N PRO A 73 -9.33 -7.73 -0.93
CA PRO A 73 -8.21 -6.97 -0.38
C PRO A 73 -8.23 -5.53 -0.90
N GLN A 74 -8.10 -4.55 -0.01
CA GLN A 74 -8.14 -3.14 -0.38
C GLN A 74 -6.90 -2.78 -1.23
N PRO A 75 -7.06 -2.25 -2.45
CA PRO A 75 -5.93 -1.91 -3.30
C PRO A 75 -5.13 -0.76 -2.67
N VAL A 76 -3.80 -0.85 -2.77
CA VAL A 76 -2.85 0.17 -2.29
C VAL A 76 -1.79 0.41 -3.35
N THR A 77 -1.73 1.63 -3.87
CA THR A 77 -0.81 1.98 -4.97
C THR A 77 0.45 2.64 -4.44
N ILE A 78 1.59 1.99 -4.65
CA ILE A 78 2.92 2.51 -4.32
C ILE A 78 3.61 2.99 -5.60
N GLY A 79 3.76 4.31 -5.75
CA GLY A 79 4.59 4.89 -6.81
C GLY A 79 6.07 4.83 -6.46
N VAL A 80 6.95 4.54 -7.42
CA VAL A 80 8.40 4.57 -7.20
C VAL A 80 9.14 5.38 -8.25
N LEU A 81 10.09 6.23 -7.82
CA LEU A 81 10.96 6.97 -8.73
C LEU A 81 12.00 6.04 -9.38
N ALA A 82 11.83 5.80 -10.68
CA ALA A 82 12.63 4.87 -11.47
C ALA A 82 13.86 5.56 -12.10
N THR A 83 14.75 6.13 -11.28
CA THR A 83 15.94 6.88 -11.74
C THR A 83 16.90 6.09 -12.64
N ARG A 84 16.83 4.75 -12.61
CA ARG A 84 17.62 3.83 -13.45
C ARG A 84 16.76 3.00 -14.40
N GLY A 85 15.57 3.51 -14.74
CA GLY A 85 14.57 2.80 -15.55
C GLY A 85 13.67 1.86 -14.73
N THR A 86 12.53 1.53 -15.33
CA THR A 86 11.42 0.80 -14.67
C THR A 86 11.80 -0.63 -14.29
N GLN A 87 12.63 -1.31 -15.10
CA GLN A 87 13.11 -2.67 -14.82
C GLN A 87 13.94 -2.74 -13.53
N MET A 88 14.88 -1.81 -13.31
CA MET A 88 15.67 -1.75 -12.07
C MET A 88 14.82 -1.37 -10.86
N ALA A 89 13.82 -0.50 -11.04
CA ALA A 89 12.88 -0.18 -9.98
C ALA A 89 12.04 -1.41 -9.58
N ASN A 90 11.54 -2.17 -10.55
CA ASN A 90 10.80 -3.39 -10.29
C ASN A 90 11.67 -4.45 -9.60
N SER A 91 12.88 -4.74 -10.10
CA SER A 91 13.74 -5.75 -9.48
C SER A 91 14.16 -5.39 -8.05
N GLN A 92 14.37 -4.09 -7.77
CA GLN A 92 14.70 -3.61 -6.42
C GLN A 92 13.51 -3.65 -5.45
N TRP A 93 12.30 -3.28 -5.88
CA TRP A 93 11.18 -3.01 -4.98
C TRP A 93 10.06 -4.06 -5.00
N GLN A 94 9.92 -4.87 -6.06
CA GLN A 94 8.92 -5.94 -6.09
C GLN A 94 9.06 -6.96 -4.94
N PRO A 95 10.25 -7.29 -4.41
CA PRO A 95 10.36 -8.13 -3.21
C PRO A 95 9.65 -7.55 -1.97
N LEU A 96 9.70 -6.23 -1.77
CA LEU A 96 8.97 -5.56 -0.69
C LEU A 96 7.45 -5.67 -0.89
N ILE A 97 6.98 -5.55 -2.13
CA ILE A 97 5.55 -5.67 -2.50
C ILE A 97 5.05 -7.09 -2.25
N GLY A 98 5.84 -8.10 -2.63
CA GLY A 98 5.55 -9.51 -2.32
C GLY A 98 5.47 -9.76 -0.82
N TRP A 99 6.42 -9.24 -0.05
CA TRP A 99 6.44 -9.35 1.42
C TRP A 99 5.23 -8.65 2.08
N LEU A 100 4.88 -7.44 1.64
CA LEU A 100 3.71 -6.70 2.13
C LEU A 100 2.40 -7.47 1.86
N ASN A 101 2.22 -7.96 0.62
CA ASN A 101 1.05 -8.77 0.25
C ASN A 101 0.95 -10.09 1.04
N GLN A 102 2.08 -10.70 1.41
CA GLN A 102 2.12 -11.89 2.26
C GLN A 102 1.79 -11.60 3.73
N ARG A 103 2.16 -10.42 4.24
CA ARG A 103 2.00 -10.05 5.66
C ARG A 103 0.70 -9.32 5.99
N LEU A 104 0.07 -8.68 4.99
CA LEU A 104 -1.11 -7.85 5.17
C LEU A 104 -2.23 -8.26 4.20
N PRO A 105 -2.80 -9.47 4.33
CA PRO A 105 -3.74 -10.05 3.35
C PRO A 105 -5.06 -9.28 3.19
N ALA A 106 -5.38 -8.34 4.09
CA ALA A 106 -6.50 -7.41 3.95
C ALA A 106 -6.27 -6.31 2.90
N TYR A 107 -5.05 -6.20 2.36
CA TYR A 107 -4.64 -5.20 1.39
C TYR A 107 -3.96 -5.86 0.17
N HIS A 108 -4.03 -5.20 -0.98
CA HIS A 108 -3.33 -5.59 -2.19
C HIS A 108 -2.43 -4.46 -2.69
N PHE A 109 -1.15 -4.56 -2.38
CA PHE A 109 -0.12 -3.60 -2.74
C PHE A 109 0.33 -3.80 -4.19
N GLN A 110 0.36 -2.71 -4.95
CA GLN A 110 0.82 -2.65 -6.34
C GLN A 110 1.93 -1.61 -6.49
N LEU A 111 2.94 -1.91 -7.31
CA LEU A 111 4.06 -1.00 -7.60
C LEU A 111 3.87 -0.35 -8.97
N GLN A 112 4.03 0.96 -9.04
CA GLN A 112 4.00 1.71 -10.29
C GLN A 112 5.30 2.53 -10.43
N PRO A 113 6.24 2.13 -11.30
CA PRO A 113 7.45 2.89 -11.58
C PRO A 113 7.19 4.11 -12.45
N TYR A 114 7.84 5.23 -12.12
CA TYR A 114 7.67 6.51 -12.81
C TYR A 114 9.00 7.24 -13.00
N ASP A 115 9.12 8.06 -14.05
CA ASP A 115 10.12 9.12 -14.10
C ASP A 115 9.76 10.30 -13.16
N ILE A 116 10.64 11.30 -13.07
CA ILE A 116 10.50 12.47 -12.18
C ILE A 116 9.18 13.23 -12.43
N SER A 117 8.82 13.45 -13.70
CA SER A 117 7.65 14.24 -14.11
C SER A 117 6.35 13.45 -14.01
N ALA A 118 6.39 12.15 -14.32
CA ALA A 118 5.24 11.26 -14.20
C ALA A 118 4.88 11.01 -12.72
N LEU A 119 5.87 10.83 -11.84
CA LEU A 119 5.65 10.64 -10.41
C LEU A 119 4.99 11.87 -9.79
N ASP A 120 5.54 13.05 -10.08
CA ASP A 120 5.05 14.35 -9.66
C ASP A 120 3.60 14.61 -10.11
N SER A 121 3.29 14.24 -11.36
CA SER A 121 1.92 14.31 -11.88
C SER A 121 0.98 13.31 -11.20
N ALA A 122 1.41 12.07 -10.94
CA ALA A 122 0.61 11.07 -10.24
C ALA A 122 0.31 11.46 -8.78
N VAL A 123 1.26 12.10 -8.09
CA VAL A 123 1.09 12.68 -6.75
C VAL A 123 0.08 13.82 -6.77
N ARG A 124 0.22 14.81 -7.67
CA ARG A 124 -0.76 15.90 -7.82
C ARG A 124 -2.17 15.39 -8.11
N GLN A 125 -2.29 14.35 -8.94
CA GLN A 125 -3.56 13.72 -9.30
C GLN A 125 -4.11 12.78 -8.21
N ARG A 126 -3.43 12.65 -7.06
CA ARG A 126 -3.82 11.80 -5.92
C ARG A 126 -4.07 10.34 -6.31
N ARG A 127 -3.27 9.82 -7.25
CA ARG A 127 -3.37 8.44 -7.76
C ARG A 127 -2.56 7.41 -6.94
N LEU A 128 -1.83 7.88 -5.92
CA LEU A 128 -0.87 7.10 -5.16
C LEU A 128 -1.21 7.17 -3.67
N ASP A 129 -1.24 6.01 -3.02
CA ASP A 129 -1.38 5.90 -1.56
C ASP A 129 -0.04 6.06 -0.86
N PHE A 130 1.04 5.60 -1.51
CA PHE A 130 2.42 5.74 -1.05
C PHE A 130 3.37 6.08 -2.20
N VAL A 131 4.48 6.73 -1.86
CA VAL A 131 5.54 7.10 -2.81
C VAL A 131 6.90 6.72 -2.23
N ILE A 132 7.72 6.04 -3.02
CA ILE A 132 9.13 5.75 -2.77
C ILE A 132 9.97 6.62 -3.72
N THR A 133 10.72 7.56 -3.17
CA THR A 133 11.48 8.55 -3.96
C THR A 133 12.74 9.02 -3.24
N ASN A 134 13.65 9.69 -3.95
CA ASN A 134 14.90 10.21 -3.41
C ASN A 134 14.68 11.53 -2.62
N PRO A 135 15.67 12.01 -1.82
CA PRO A 135 15.45 13.14 -0.92
C PRO A 135 15.08 14.44 -1.63
N GLY A 136 15.77 14.80 -2.72
CA GLY A 136 15.51 16.02 -3.48
C GLY A 136 14.12 16.07 -4.10
N GLN A 137 13.66 14.96 -4.69
CA GLN A 137 12.30 14.88 -5.20
C GLN A 137 11.27 14.86 -4.07
N ALA A 138 11.57 14.23 -2.92
CA ALA A 138 10.65 14.22 -1.79
C ALA A 138 10.42 15.63 -1.21
N VAL A 139 11.48 16.45 -1.11
CA VAL A 139 11.35 17.88 -0.74
C VAL A 139 10.53 18.63 -1.79
N THR A 140 10.76 18.40 -3.08
CA THR A 140 9.99 19.02 -4.17
C THR A 140 8.50 18.71 -4.06
N LEU A 141 8.14 17.42 -3.95
CA LEU A 141 6.75 16.97 -3.80
C LEU A 141 6.09 17.54 -2.54
N GLY A 142 6.81 17.55 -1.42
CA GLY A 142 6.31 18.05 -0.14
C GLY A 142 5.98 19.55 -0.12
N ARG A 143 6.45 20.34 -1.10
CA ARG A 143 6.09 21.76 -1.23
C ARG A 143 4.68 21.99 -1.78
N HIS A 144 4.08 21.01 -2.45
CA HIS A 144 2.79 21.18 -3.15
C HIS A 144 1.80 20.01 -2.96
N ALA A 145 2.18 18.96 -2.24
CA ALA A 145 1.31 17.85 -1.89
C ALA A 145 1.32 17.61 -0.36
N PRO A 146 0.16 17.31 0.26
CA PRO A 146 0.03 17.08 1.70
C PRO A 146 0.56 15.69 2.07
N LEU A 147 1.88 15.53 2.03
CA LEU A 147 2.58 14.27 2.24
C LEU A 147 3.01 14.13 3.71
N SER A 148 2.93 12.91 4.24
CA SER A 148 3.39 12.58 5.59
C SER A 148 4.53 11.57 5.51
N TRP A 149 5.66 11.88 6.14
CA TRP A 149 6.86 11.04 6.13
C TRP A 149 6.69 9.78 6.99
N LEU A 150 6.81 8.59 6.40
CA LEU A 150 6.67 7.32 7.12
C LEU A 150 8.03 6.74 7.58
N ALA A 151 8.91 6.38 6.66
CA ALA A 151 10.14 5.65 6.95
C ALA A 151 11.22 5.96 5.91
N THR A 152 12.48 5.91 6.33
CA THR A 152 13.64 6.28 5.51
C THR A 152 14.63 5.12 5.41
N LEU A 153 14.94 4.68 4.19
CA LEU A 153 16.00 3.71 3.95
C LEU A 153 17.38 4.39 4.01
N LYS A 154 18.26 3.90 4.90
CA LYS A 154 19.69 4.23 4.92
C LYS A 154 20.48 3.04 4.39
N SER A 155 21.32 3.26 3.38
CA SER A 155 22.16 2.18 2.83
C SER A 155 23.38 1.91 3.72
N PRO A 156 23.63 0.66 4.13
CA PRO A 156 24.86 0.29 4.86
C PRO A 156 26.09 0.17 3.93
N LEU A 157 25.90 0.18 2.61
CA LEU A 157 26.95 -0.11 1.61
C LEU A 157 27.99 1.02 1.40
N ARG A 158 27.94 2.08 2.19
CA ARG A 158 28.94 3.15 2.20
C ARG A 158 29.32 3.49 3.65
N PRO A 159 30.50 3.08 4.13
CA PRO A 159 31.03 3.58 5.39
C PRO A 159 31.36 5.07 5.23
N GLY A 160 30.74 5.90 6.07
CA GLY A 160 30.91 7.36 6.03
C GLY A 160 29.60 8.14 6.22
N ASN A 161 29.71 9.46 6.17
CA ASN A 161 28.59 10.37 6.36
C ASN A 161 27.70 10.41 5.10
N ASN A 162 26.75 9.48 4.96
CA ASN A 162 25.79 9.37 3.83
C ASN A 162 24.72 10.49 3.79
N ASN A 163 25.13 11.69 4.19
CA ASN A 163 24.32 12.85 4.51
C ASN A 163 24.63 14.03 3.58
N VAL A 164 25.40 13.79 2.51
CA VAL A 164 25.86 14.79 1.53
C VAL A 164 25.40 14.38 0.13
N ILE A 165 24.82 15.32 -0.60
CA ILE A 165 24.48 15.21 -2.02
C ILE A 165 25.45 16.11 -2.79
N GLY A 166 25.90 15.67 -3.96
CA GLY A 166 26.75 16.46 -4.85
C GLY A 166 26.65 15.97 -6.29
N SER A 167 26.90 16.87 -7.23
CA SER A 167 26.80 16.61 -8.67
C SER A 167 28.20 16.38 -9.26
N ALA A 168 28.30 15.67 -10.39
CA ALA A 168 29.56 15.38 -11.06
C ALA A 168 29.45 15.60 -12.58
N LEU A 169 30.41 16.30 -13.17
CA LEU A 169 30.60 16.35 -14.61
C LEU A 169 31.53 15.20 -15.01
N ILE A 170 31.07 14.32 -15.89
CA ILE A 170 31.87 13.19 -16.40
C ILE A 170 32.19 13.44 -17.88
N VAL A 171 33.48 13.43 -18.21
CA VAL A 171 33.99 13.53 -19.58
C VAL A 171 34.84 12.30 -19.93
N ARG A 172 35.05 12.03 -21.22
CA ARG A 172 35.98 10.98 -21.65
C ARG A 172 37.42 11.39 -21.30
N ARG A 173 38.29 10.41 -20.97
CA ARG A 173 39.71 10.67 -20.65
C ARG A 173 40.46 11.42 -21.76
N ALA A 174 40.13 11.17 -23.03
CA ALA A 174 40.70 11.85 -24.20
C ALA A 174 39.91 13.13 -24.60
N SER A 175 39.20 13.75 -23.66
CA SER A 175 38.47 15.00 -23.90
C SER A 175 39.40 16.20 -23.74
N THR A 176 39.20 17.23 -24.57
CA THR A 176 39.83 18.55 -24.45
C THR A 176 39.10 19.48 -23.46
N LEU A 177 38.09 18.98 -22.75
CA LEU A 177 37.36 19.72 -21.72
C LEU A 177 38.09 19.56 -20.38
N HIS A 178 38.77 20.61 -19.94
CA HIS A 178 39.56 20.63 -18.70
C HIS A 178 39.02 21.65 -17.68
N HIS A 179 38.26 22.65 -18.13
CA HIS A 179 37.67 23.70 -17.32
C HIS A 179 36.18 23.87 -17.63
N LEU A 180 35.41 24.43 -16.69
CA LEU A 180 33.98 24.70 -16.89
C LEU A 180 33.70 25.67 -18.04
N ALA A 181 34.63 26.57 -18.34
CA ALA A 181 34.54 27.50 -19.47
C ALA A 181 34.46 26.77 -20.83
N ASP A 182 35.11 25.62 -20.96
CA ASP A 182 35.19 24.83 -22.20
C ASP A 182 33.83 24.24 -22.62
N LEU A 183 32.88 24.20 -21.67
CA LEU A 183 31.49 23.78 -21.90
C LEU A 183 30.67 24.83 -22.67
N ARG A 184 31.14 26.07 -22.80
CA ARG A 184 30.40 27.13 -23.51
C ARG A 184 30.16 26.74 -24.96
N GLY A 185 28.88 26.70 -25.37
CA GLY A 185 28.46 26.28 -26.70
C GLY A 185 28.57 24.77 -26.98
N LYS A 186 28.92 23.95 -25.98
CA LYS A 186 28.88 22.48 -26.10
C LYS A 186 27.49 21.94 -25.77
N ARG A 187 27.17 20.77 -26.33
CA ARG A 187 25.97 20.00 -25.96
C ARG A 187 26.28 19.16 -24.72
N ILE A 188 25.50 19.31 -23.67
CA ILE A 188 25.60 18.55 -22.42
C ILE A 188 24.44 17.57 -22.35
N SER A 189 24.68 16.36 -21.84
CA SER A 189 23.62 15.41 -21.46
C SER A 189 23.46 15.44 -19.95
N ALA A 190 22.21 15.49 -19.48
CA ALA A 190 21.84 15.52 -18.07
C ALA A 190 20.68 14.55 -17.82
N VAL A 191 20.49 14.12 -16.57
CA VAL A 191 19.48 13.12 -16.21
C VAL A 191 18.05 13.61 -16.49
N ALA A 192 17.75 14.87 -16.15
CA ALA A 192 16.55 15.61 -16.53
C ALA A 192 16.79 17.12 -16.29
N PRO A 193 15.98 18.03 -16.86
CA PRO A 193 16.05 19.47 -16.54
C PRO A 193 15.82 19.77 -15.05
N GLN A 194 15.02 18.93 -14.39
CA GLN A 194 14.72 18.98 -12.95
C GLN A 194 15.47 17.91 -12.12
N ALA A 195 16.60 17.38 -12.62
CA ALA A 195 17.51 16.55 -11.83
C ALA A 195 18.58 17.42 -11.14
N PHE A 196 18.91 17.05 -9.90
CA PHE A 196 19.94 17.68 -9.06
C PHE A 196 21.27 16.90 -9.15
#